data_AF-A0A9E7JL11-F1
#
_entry.id   AF-A0A9E7JL11-F1
#
_cell.length_a   1.000
_cell.length_b   1.000
_cell.length_c   1.000
_cell.angle_alpha   90.00
_cell.angle_beta   90.00
_cell.angle_gamma   90.00
#
_symmetry.space_group_name_H-M   'P 1'
#
loop_
_entity.id
_entity.type
_entity.pdbx_description
1 polymer ?
#
loop_
_entity_poly.entity_id
_entity_poly.type
_entity_poly.pdbx_seq_one_letter_code
_entity_poly.pdbx_strand_id
1 'polypeptide(L)'
;MSDLDVQIPTTFDAFADANADDSGAGAKEYVHIRIQQRNGRKSLTTVQGLKKEFSYNKILKDLKREFCCNGTVVQDPELGQVIQLQGDQRKNVSNFLVQAGIVKKEHIKIHGPPTRVLPELPPMAAYMATSSLLSNPKSVFADNHHLRSSLSGLRLAATPLPSHSGSGKAALSVISALAAPKYDLGSFSFQPIQESIVSREMTRRYMTDMISYADTDVVVIGAGSAGLSCAYEISKDPSVRVAIVEQSVSPGGGAWLGGQLFSAMVVRKPAHLFLDELVVPYDEADSYVVVRHAALFTSTILSRLIARPNVKLFNAVAAEDLIVKEGRVAGVVTNWALVSMNHDTQSCMDPNVMEAKVVVSSCGHDGPFGATGVKRLKGIGMIDSVPGMKALDMNAAEDAIVRLTREVVPGMIVTGMEVAEIDGAPRMGPTFGAMMISGQKAAHLTLKALGRPNALDGTTQAEPLHPELVLASADGGGETVDA
;
A
#
# COMPACT_ATOMS: atom_id res chain seq x y z
N MET A 1 -35.92 48.01 0.57
CA MET A 1 -36.87 48.12 -0.55
C MET A 1 -36.12 48.62 -1.76
N SER A 2 -35.76 47.71 -2.66
CA SER A 2 -35.82 47.88 -4.12
C SER A 2 -35.10 46.69 -4.75
N ASP A 3 -35.92 45.71 -5.13
CA ASP A 3 -35.60 44.60 -6.01
C ASP A 3 -35.15 45.11 -7.39
N LEU A 4 -34.25 44.37 -8.02
CA LEU A 4 -33.93 44.50 -9.44
C LEU A 4 -34.00 43.10 -10.06
N ASP A 5 -35.11 42.89 -10.76
CA ASP A 5 -35.46 41.71 -11.56
C ASP A 5 -34.43 41.43 -12.66
N VAL A 6 -33.96 40.19 -12.74
CA VAL A 6 -33.32 39.63 -13.93
C VAL A 6 -34.22 38.52 -14.46
N GLN A 7 -34.87 38.80 -15.60
CA GLN A 7 -35.67 37.85 -16.38
C GLN A 7 -34.84 36.66 -16.84
N ILE A 8 -35.29 35.44 -16.50
CA ILE A 8 -34.75 34.18 -17.01
C ILE A 8 -35.62 33.74 -18.21
N PRO A 9 -35.04 33.34 -19.37
CA PRO A 9 -35.81 32.90 -20.52
C PRO A 9 -36.55 31.59 -20.27
N THR A 10 -37.75 31.52 -20.85
CA THR A 10 -38.71 30.43 -20.81
C THR A 10 -38.11 29.04 -21.07
N THR A 11 -38.39 28.11 -20.17
CA THR A 11 -38.10 26.68 -20.24
C THR A 11 -38.76 26.02 -21.45
N PHE A 12 -37.95 25.33 -22.25
CA PHE A 12 -38.39 24.38 -23.27
C PHE A 12 -39.15 23.23 -22.59
N ASP A 13 -40.41 23.03 -22.97
CA ASP A 13 -41.29 21.97 -22.46
C ASP A 13 -40.98 20.63 -23.15
N ALA A 14 -40.32 19.74 -22.41
CA ALA A 14 -39.89 18.43 -22.89
C ALA A 14 -40.95 17.33 -22.71
N PHE A 15 -42.20 17.67 -22.40
CA PHE A 15 -43.31 16.71 -22.22
C PHE A 15 -44.36 16.73 -23.34
N ALA A 16 -44.19 17.56 -24.36
CA ALA A 16 -45.12 17.66 -25.48
C ALA A 16 -45.25 16.37 -26.30
N ASP A 17 -44.22 15.50 -26.34
CA ASP A 17 -44.23 14.26 -27.14
C ASP A 17 -44.76 13.02 -26.39
N ALA A 18 -45.28 13.16 -25.17
CA ALA A 18 -45.76 12.02 -24.37
C ALA A 18 -47.26 11.69 -24.54
N ASN A 19 -48.01 12.45 -25.35
CA ASN A 19 -49.47 12.29 -25.48
C ASN A 19 -49.96 11.78 -26.85
N ALA A 20 -49.09 11.19 -27.67
CA ALA A 20 -49.51 10.50 -28.88
C ALA A 20 -48.94 9.06 -28.88
N ASP A 21 -49.84 8.10 -29.05
CA ASP A 21 -49.60 6.68 -29.31
C ASP A 21 -49.26 5.79 -28.09
N ASP A 22 -50.30 5.36 -27.37
CA ASP A 22 -50.67 3.92 -27.30
C ASP A 22 -52.01 3.72 -26.55
N SER A 23 -53.12 4.05 -27.21
CA SER A 23 -54.46 3.59 -26.82
C SER A 23 -54.77 2.29 -27.54
N GLY A 24 -54.40 1.14 -26.96
CA GLY A 24 -54.86 -0.17 -27.47
C GLY A 24 -54.08 -1.41 -27.01
N ALA A 25 -54.74 -2.23 -26.18
CA ALA A 25 -54.51 -3.68 -25.99
C ALA A 25 -53.20 -4.16 -25.33
N GLY A 26 -53.28 -4.33 -24.00
CA GLY A 26 -52.37 -5.17 -23.19
C GLY A 26 -51.25 -4.38 -22.49
N ALA A 27 -51.55 -3.78 -21.33
CA ALA A 27 -50.60 -3.01 -20.54
C ALA A 27 -49.41 -3.87 -20.08
N LYS A 28 -48.36 -3.95 -20.91
CA LYS A 28 -47.04 -4.43 -20.49
C LYS A 28 -46.44 -3.34 -19.60
N GLU A 29 -46.22 -3.64 -18.31
CA GLU A 29 -45.48 -2.77 -17.40
C GLU A 29 -44.03 -2.64 -17.88
N TYR A 30 -43.73 -1.57 -18.62
CA TYR A 30 -42.36 -1.27 -19.05
C TYR A 30 -41.62 -0.49 -17.97
N VAL A 31 -40.33 -0.79 -17.81
CA VAL A 31 -39.40 0.00 -17.01
C VAL A 31 -38.72 1.03 -17.90
N HIS A 32 -38.87 2.30 -17.57
CA HIS A 32 -38.31 3.42 -18.32
C HIS A 32 -37.01 3.90 -17.66
N ILE A 33 -35.92 3.92 -18.41
CA ILE A 33 -34.64 4.49 -18.00
C ILE A 33 -34.40 5.76 -18.82
N ARG A 34 -34.42 6.92 -18.17
CA ARG A 34 -34.30 8.23 -18.84
C ARG A 34 -33.02 8.94 -18.39
N ILE A 35 -32.39 9.68 -19.29
CA ILE A 35 -31.31 10.61 -18.96
C ILE A 35 -31.79 12.06 -19.02
N GLN A 36 -31.40 12.86 -18.03
CA GLN A 36 -31.64 14.30 -17.98
C GLN A 36 -30.30 15.03 -17.79
N GLN A 37 -30.05 16.09 -18.54
CA GLN A 37 -28.85 16.91 -18.37
C GLN A 37 -29.11 17.95 -17.28
N ARG A 38 -28.29 17.95 -16.21
CA ARG A 38 -28.47 18.84 -15.05
C ARG A 38 -27.73 20.16 -15.23
N ASN A 39 -26.48 20.14 -15.71
CA ASN A 39 -25.65 21.33 -15.96
C ASN A 39 -24.43 20.96 -16.81
N GLY A 40 -24.21 21.60 -17.97
CA GLY A 40 -23.00 21.43 -18.78
C GLY A 40 -22.64 19.96 -19.03
N ARG A 41 -21.63 19.42 -18.32
CA ARG A 41 -21.18 18.02 -18.42
C ARG A 41 -21.88 17.03 -17.46
N LYS A 42 -22.76 17.50 -16.58
CA LYS A 42 -23.44 16.67 -15.55
C LYS A 42 -24.80 16.18 -16.05
N SER A 43 -25.05 14.88 -15.90
CA SER A 43 -26.31 14.22 -16.21
C SER A 43 -26.87 13.45 -15.01
N LEU A 44 -28.15 13.12 -15.08
CA LEU A 44 -28.91 12.36 -14.10
C LEU A 44 -29.65 11.24 -14.83
N THR A 45 -29.56 10.01 -14.32
CA THR A 45 -30.31 8.86 -14.84
C THR A 45 -31.47 8.54 -13.90
N THR A 46 -32.69 8.50 -14.43
CA THR A 46 -33.92 8.20 -13.67
C THR A 46 -34.51 6.87 -14.11
N VAL A 47 -34.78 5.99 -13.16
CA VAL A 47 -35.40 4.66 -13.37
C VAL A 47 -36.82 4.68 -12.84
N GLN A 48 -37.78 4.36 -13.70
CA GLN A 48 -39.22 4.45 -13.45
C GLN A 48 -39.92 3.14 -13.84
N GLY A 49 -41.04 2.82 -13.21
CA GLY A 49 -41.84 1.64 -13.57
C GLY A 49 -41.41 0.32 -12.94
N LEU A 50 -40.53 0.35 -11.93
CA LEU A 50 -40.27 -0.85 -11.11
C LEU A 50 -41.54 -1.27 -10.36
N LYS A 51 -41.75 -2.58 -10.18
CA LYS A 51 -42.90 -3.09 -9.42
C LYS A 51 -42.79 -2.71 -7.95
N LYS A 52 -43.92 -2.32 -7.34
CA LYS A 52 -44.02 -1.91 -5.92
C LYS A 52 -43.59 -2.99 -4.92
N GLU A 53 -43.52 -4.24 -5.36
CA GLU A 53 -43.08 -5.39 -4.55
C GLU A 53 -41.56 -5.38 -4.25
N PHE A 54 -40.77 -4.65 -5.04
CA PHE A 54 -39.33 -4.57 -4.83
C PHE A 54 -38.95 -3.47 -3.83
N SER A 55 -37.93 -3.75 -3.01
CA SER A 55 -37.36 -2.73 -2.12
C SER A 55 -36.43 -1.78 -2.89
N TYR A 56 -36.93 -0.59 -3.23
CA TYR A 56 -36.19 0.47 -3.92
C TYR A 56 -34.91 0.87 -3.17
N ASN A 57 -34.93 0.84 -1.84
CA ASN A 57 -33.75 1.13 -1.01
C ASN A 57 -32.65 0.07 -1.15
N LYS A 58 -33.03 -1.20 -1.29
CA LYS A 58 -32.08 -2.30 -1.50
C LYS A 58 -31.47 -2.22 -2.90
N ILE A 59 -32.31 -2.01 -3.92
CA ILE A 59 -31.88 -1.81 -5.30
C ILE A 59 -30.95 -0.59 -5.39
N LEU A 60 -31.30 0.54 -4.77
CA LEU A 60 -30.44 1.72 -4.73
C LEU A 60 -29.09 1.42 -4.05
N LYS A 61 -29.07 0.66 -2.95
CA LYS A 61 -27.82 0.30 -2.26
C LYS A 61 -26.92 -0.55 -3.15
N ASP A 62 -27.48 -1.50 -3.88
CA ASP A 62 -26.74 -2.35 -4.80
C ASP A 62 -26.23 -1.54 -6.01
N LEU A 63 -27.06 -0.66 -6.59
CA LEU A 63 -26.66 0.24 -7.69
C LEU A 63 -25.55 1.22 -7.27
N LYS A 64 -25.60 1.78 -6.05
CA LYS A 64 -24.53 2.66 -5.53
C LYS A 64 -23.21 1.91 -5.33
N ARG A 65 -23.28 0.67 -4.84
CA ARG A 65 -22.11 -0.18 -4.63
C ARG A 65 -21.48 -0.59 -5.96
N GLU A 66 -22.31 -0.95 -6.95
CA GLU A 66 -21.83 -1.48 -8.22
C GLU A 66 -21.34 -0.39 -9.18
N PHE A 67 -22.00 0.77 -9.23
CA PHE A 67 -21.69 1.83 -10.20
C PHE A 67 -20.88 2.99 -9.61
N CYS A 68 -20.50 2.91 -8.33
CA CYS A 68 -19.76 3.96 -7.60
C CYS A 68 -20.39 5.37 -7.74
N CYS A 69 -21.70 5.44 -7.94
CA CYS A 69 -22.43 6.69 -8.16
C CYS A 69 -23.31 7.02 -6.96
N ASN A 70 -23.58 8.31 -6.75
CA ASN A 70 -24.56 8.72 -5.74
C ASN A 70 -25.98 8.71 -6.35
N GLY A 71 -26.99 8.53 -5.51
CA GLY A 71 -28.37 8.42 -5.93
C GLY A 71 -29.37 8.51 -4.79
N THR A 72 -30.63 8.78 -5.13
CA THR A 72 -31.71 8.97 -4.17
C THR A 72 -32.99 8.30 -4.67
N VAL A 73 -33.79 7.78 -3.76
CA VAL A 73 -35.17 7.40 -4.06
C VAL A 73 -36.02 8.65 -3.87
N VAL A 74 -36.77 9.03 -4.91
CA VAL A 74 -37.65 10.21 -4.89
C VAL A 74 -39.08 9.73 -5.13
N GLN A 75 -40.04 10.36 -4.46
CA GLN A 75 -41.46 10.13 -4.70
C GLN A 75 -41.97 11.20 -5.66
N ASP A 76 -42.35 10.77 -6.86
CA ASP A 76 -42.88 11.63 -7.90
C ASP A 76 -44.42 11.62 -7.88
N PRO A 77 -45.10 12.77 -7.95
CA PRO A 77 -46.57 12.87 -7.90
C PRO A 77 -47.29 12.11 -9.03
N GLU A 78 -46.68 11.97 -10.19
CA GLU A 78 -47.29 11.33 -11.37
C GLU A 78 -46.73 9.92 -11.63
N LEU A 79 -45.47 9.67 -11.30
CA LEU A 79 -44.74 8.46 -11.70
C LEU A 79 -44.46 7.49 -10.54
N GLY A 80 -44.88 7.83 -9.32
CA GLY A 80 -44.68 7.01 -8.13
C GLY A 80 -43.24 7.04 -7.61
N GLN A 81 -42.78 5.94 -7.01
CA GLN A 81 -41.43 5.87 -6.45
C GLN A 81 -40.40 5.63 -7.55
N VAL A 82 -39.42 6.54 -7.69
CA VAL A 82 -38.40 6.51 -8.75
C VAL A 82 -36.99 6.53 -8.16
N ILE A 83 -36.04 5.92 -8.87
CA ILE A 83 -34.62 5.94 -8.48
C ILE A 83 -33.88 6.92 -9.37
N GLN A 84 -33.18 7.87 -8.77
CA GLN A 84 -32.33 8.83 -9.47
C GLN A 84 -30.86 8.56 -9.16
N LEU A 85 -30.02 8.47 -10.20
CA LEU A 85 -28.59 8.23 -10.13
C LEU A 85 -27.82 9.37 -10.81
N GLN A 86 -26.66 9.73 -10.29
CA GLN A 86 -25.76 10.70 -10.92
C GLN A 86 -25.00 10.07 -12.10
N GLY A 87 -24.89 10.82 -13.20
CA GLY A 87 -24.23 10.42 -14.44
C GLY A 87 -25.15 9.73 -15.45
N ASP A 88 -24.63 9.43 -16.66
CA ASP A 88 -25.29 8.57 -17.63
C ASP A 88 -25.01 7.11 -17.28
N GLN A 89 -25.98 6.45 -16.66
CA GLN A 89 -25.89 5.05 -16.23
C GLN A 89 -26.87 4.17 -17.01
N ARG A 90 -27.40 4.63 -18.15
CA ARG A 90 -28.53 3.98 -18.83
C ARG A 90 -28.26 2.54 -19.24
N LYS A 91 -27.05 2.27 -19.75
CA LYS A 91 -26.62 0.92 -20.16
C LYS A 91 -26.36 0.01 -18.96
N ASN A 92 -25.69 0.56 -17.94
CA ASN A 92 -25.31 -0.17 -16.74
C ASN A 92 -26.55 -0.59 -15.93
N VAL A 93 -27.50 0.33 -15.72
CA VAL A 93 -28.78 0.05 -15.06
C VAL A 93 -29.59 -1.01 -15.83
N SER A 94 -29.67 -0.90 -17.17
CA SER A 94 -30.39 -1.89 -17.99
C SER A 94 -29.80 -3.28 -17.82
N ASN A 95 -28.47 -3.40 -17.89
CA ASN A 95 -27.77 -4.67 -17.72
C ASN A 95 -27.99 -5.25 -16.30
N PHE A 96 -27.89 -4.41 -15.28
CA PHE A 96 -28.11 -4.82 -13.89
C PHE A 96 -29.52 -5.34 -13.65
N LEU A 97 -30.55 -4.66 -14.16
CA LEU A 97 -31.95 -5.09 -13.99
C LEU A 97 -32.24 -6.43 -14.66
N VAL A 98 -31.57 -6.72 -15.78
CA VAL A 98 -31.66 -8.02 -16.46
C VAL A 98 -30.88 -9.09 -15.71
N GLN A 99 -29.65 -8.80 -15.28
CA GLN A 99 -28.77 -9.75 -14.60
C GLN A 99 -29.31 -10.13 -13.21
N ALA A 100 -29.89 -9.18 -12.48
CA ALA A 100 -30.54 -9.42 -11.19
C ALA A 100 -31.91 -10.12 -11.31
N GLY A 101 -32.38 -10.40 -12.54
CA GLY A 101 -33.67 -11.05 -12.78
C GLY A 101 -34.88 -10.19 -12.42
N ILE A 102 -34.70 -8.88 -12.27
CA ILE A 102 -35.76 -7.95 -11.85
C ILE A 102 -36.68 -7.62 -13.03
N VAL A 103 -36.12 -7.45 -14.23
CA VAL A 103 -36.87 -7.10 -15.45
C VAL A 103 -36.28 -7.85 -16.65
N LYS A 104 -37.13 -8.40 -17.53
CA LYS A 104 -36.67 -8.95 -18.81
C LYS A 104 -36.27 -7.83 -19.75
N LYS A 105 -35.25 -8.07 -20.60
CA LYS A 105 -34.71 -7.08 -21.56
C LYS A 105 -35.79 -6.47 -22.48
N GLU A 106 -36.81 -7.26 -22.84
CA GLU A 106 -37.95 -6.83 -23.66
C GLU A 106 -38.88 -5.81 -22.98
N HIS A 107 -38.83 -5.68 -21.65
CA HIS A 107 -39.65 -4.77 -20.88
C HIS A 107 -38.88 -3.51 -20.42
N ILE A 108 -37.70 -3.25 -20.97
CA ILE A 108 -36.90 -2.05 -20.65
C ILE A 108 -36.91 -1.09 -21.84
N LYS A 109 -37.37 0.16 -21.63
CA LYS A 109 -37.29 1.25 -22.61
C LYS A 109 -36.27 2.30 -22.15
N ILE A 110 -35.21 2.51 -22.94
CA ILE A 110 -34.17 3.50 -22.66
C ILE A 110 -34.44 4.77 -23.47
N HIS A 111 -34.50 5.92 -22.81
CA HIS A 111 -34.79 7.23 -23.40
C HIS A 111 -33.56 8.16 -23.27
N GLY A 112 -33.19 8.82 -24.35
CA GLY A 112 -32.10 9.81 -24.37
C GLY A 112 -31.45 9.95 -25.76
N PRO A 113 -30.73 11.06 -26.01
CA PRO A 113 -30.04 11.25 -27.28
C PRO A 113 -29.02 10.13 -27.55
N PRO A 114 -28.80 9.75 -28.83
CA PRO A 114 -27.78 8.77 -29.18
C PRO A 114 -26.40 9.26 -28.71
N THR A 115 -25.68 8.39 -27.99
CA THR A 115 -24.29 8.66 -27.59
C THR A 115 -23.45 8.90 -28.84
N ARG A 116 -22.74 10.02 -28.95
CA ARG A 116 -21.69 10.18 -29.97
C ARG A 116 -20.62 9.12 -29.72
N VAL A 117 -20.58 8.12 -30.60
CA VAL A 117 -19.49 7.16 -30.71
C VAL A 117 -18.34 7.89 -31.41
N LEU A 118 -17.18 7.99 -30.76
CA LEU A 118 -15.94 8.40 -31.45
C LEU A 118 -15.52 7.23 -32.36
N PRO A 119 -15.18 7.48 -33.63
CA PRO A 119 -14.82 6.40 -34.56
C PRO A 119 -13.48 5.75 -34.21
N GLU A 120 -13.38 4.45 -34.50
CA GLU A 120 -12.18 3.62 -34.33
C GLU A 120 -11.01 4.14 -35.18
N LEU A 121 -9.79 4.09 -34.62
CA LEU A 121 -8.54 4.37 -35.33
C LEU A 121 -7.97 3.07 -35.93
N PRO A 122 -7.46 3.08 -37.18
CA PRO A 122 -6.82 1.92 -37.81
C PRO A 122 -5.38 1.69 -37.30
N PRO A 123 -4.78 0.50 -37.53
CA PRO A 123 -3.50 0.13 -36.93
C PRO A 123 -2.29 0.75 -37.63
N MET A 124 -1.26 1.01 -36.82
CA MET A 124 0.03 1.62 -37.16
C MET A 124 0.87 0.82 -38.15
N ALA A 125 1.45 1.50 -39.15
CA ALA A 125 2.66 1.04 -39.82
C ALA A 125 3.54 2.20 -40.32
N ALA A 126 4.84 2.04 -40.10
CA ALA A 126 5.98 2.69 -40.74
C ALA A 126 6.23 4.18 -40.45
N TYR A 127 7.24 4.45 -39.61
CA TYR A 127 8.37 5.29 -40.04
C TYR A 127 9.67 4.73 -39.46
N MET A 128 10.43 4.07 -40.33
CA MET A 128 11.83 3.73 -40.11
C MET A 128 12.65 5.02 -39.99
N ALA A 129 13.51 5.08 -38.97
CA ALA A 129 14.57 6.05 -38.87
C ALA A 129 15.76 5.62 -39.75
N THR A 130 16.23 6.52 -40.61
CA THR A 130 17.53 6.43 -41.30
C THR A 130 18.40 7.64 -40.98
N SER A 131 19.48 7.37 -40.22
CA SER A 131 20.87 7.78 -40.43
C SER A 131 21.23 9.25 -40.78
N SER A 132 22.06 9.87 -39.93
CA SER A 132 23.48 10.23 -40.24
C SER A 132 24.13 10.84 -38.99
N LEU A 133 25.10 10.15 -38.37
CA LEU A 133 26.57 10.29 -38.52
C LEU A 133 27.16 11.61 -37.96
N LEU A 134 27.96 11.48 -36.89
CA LEU A 134 29.36 11.93 -36.84
C LEU A 134 30.06 11.44 -35.56
N SER A 135 30.85 10.37 -35.73
CA SER A 135 32.07 10.00 -34.98
C SER A 135 33.17 11.05 -35.22
N ASN A 136 34.20 11.31 -34.39
CA ASN A 136 35.05 10.41 -33.60
C ASN A 136 35.95 11.23 -32.62
N PRO A 137 36.73 10.58 -31.73
CA PRO A 137 37.35 11.14 -30.52
C PRO A 137 38.86 11.40 -30.65
N LYS A 138 39.46 12.02 -29.63
CA LYS A 138 40.88 11.79 -29.24
C LYS A 138 41.11 11.89 -27.73
N SER A 139 41.87 10.90 -27.25
CA SER A 139 42.48 10.66 -25.95
C SER A 139 43.72 11.54 -25.66
N VAL A 140 44.04 11.76 -24.37
CA VAL A 140 45.40 11.81 -23.76
C VAL A 140 45.20 11.60 -22.23
N PHE A 141 45.53 10.46 -21.60
CA PHE A 141 46.81 9.98 -21.02
C PHE A 141 47.50 10.87 -19.96
N ALA A 142 47.68 10.31 -18.76
CA ALA A 142 48.92 10.22 -17.96
C ALA A 142 48.78 10.56 -16.46
N ASP A 143 48.94 9.51 -15.65
CA ASP A 143 49.74 9.36 -14.42
C ASP A 143 50.28 10.61 -13.71
N ASN A 144 50.18 10.67 -12.37
CA ASN A 144 51.31 10.28 -11.50
C ASN A 144 51.06 10.35 -9.98
N HIS A 145 51.83 9.51 -9.28
CA HIS A 145 52.38 9.60 -7.92
C HIS A 145 51.55 9.32 -6.64
N HIS A 146 51.81 8.11 -6.12
CA HIS A 146 52.41 7.83 -4.79
C HIS A 146 52.34 8.92 -3.70
N LEU A 147 51.76 8.56 -2.54
CA LEU A 147 52.36 8.82 -1.23
C LEU A 147 51.95 7.74 -0.22
N ARG A 148 52.96 7.22 0.48
CA ARG A 148 52.89 6.18 1.53
C ARG A 148 52.54 6.79 2.90
N SER A 149 51.92 5.95 3.72
CA SER A 149 52.09 5.76 5.19
C SER A 149 51.95 6.94 6.16
N SER A 150 51.14 6.78 7.20
CA SER A 150 51.66 6.46 8.54
C SER A 150 50.54 6.20 9.55
N LEU A 151 50.75 5.17 10.37
CA LEU A 151 50.05 4.85 11.61
C LEU A 151 50.47 5.80 12.72
N SER A 152 49.50 6.24 13.53
CA SER A 152 49.63 6.66 14.94
C SER A 152 48.22 7.04 15.40
N GLY A 153 47.52 6.33 16.28
CA GLY A 153 48.00 5.72 17.51
C GLY A 153 47.78 6.69 18.67
N LEU A 154 46.52 6.96 19.03
CA LEU A 154 46.18 7.70 20.25
C LEU A 154 45.02 6.99 20.97
N ARG A 155 45.39 6.38 22.11
CA ARG A 155 44.51 5.80 23.11
C ARG A 155 43.79 6.95 23.84
N LEU A 156 42.46 6.94 23.85
CA LEU A 156 41.68 7.71 24.80
C LEU A 156 41.30 6.80 25.97
N ALA A 157 41.74 7.20 27.16
CA ALA A 157 41.50 6.50 28.40
C ALA A 157 40.02 6.58 28.78
N ALA A 158 39.42 5.42 29.06
CA ALA A 158 38.10 5.31 29.64
C ALA A 158 38.16 5.65 31.13
N THR A 159 37.38 6.63 31.57
CA THR A 159 37.07 6.87 32.99
C THR A 159 35.70 6.27 33.32
N PRO A 160 35.50 5.72 34.54
CA PRO A 160 34.35 4.88 34.85
C PRO A 160 33.08 5.69 35.16
N LEU A 161 31.94 5.14 34.75
CA LEU A 161 30.58 5.58 35.11
C LEU A 161 30.32 5.38 36.61
N PRO A 162 29.64 6.31 37.30
CA PRO A 162 29.00 6.01 38.57
C PRO A 162 27.65 5.33 38.32
N SER A 163 27.45 4.21 38.99
CA SER A 163 26.17 3.54 39.21
C SER A 163 25.21 4.43 39.99
N HIS A 164 24.00 4.65 39.48
CA HIS A 164 22.88 5.13 40.29
C HIS A 164 21.65 4.22 40.14
N SER A 165 21.43 3.42 41.17
CA SER A 165 20.13 2.96 41.61
C SER A 165 19.29 4.15 42.08
N GLY A 166 18.05 4.28 41.61
CA GLY A 166 17.12 5.28 42.13
C GLY A 166 15.84 5.36 41.33
N SER A 167 14.79 4.71 41.84
CA SER A 167 13.41 4.90 41.43
C SER A 167 13.02 6.38 41.50
N GLY A 168 12.73 6.98 40.35
CA GLY A 168 12.17 8.33 40.27
C GLY A 168 11.30 8.42 39.04
N LYS A 169 9.98 8.51 39.24
CA LYS A 169 9.03 8.88 38.20
C LYS A 169 9.37 10.29 37.72
N ALA A 170 10.21 10.41 36.70
CA ALA A 170 10.39 11.66 35.98
C ALA A 170 9.19 11.84 35.06
N ALA A 171 8.15 12.50 35.56
CA ALA A 171 7.17 13.12 34.68
C ALA A 171 7.92 14.16 33.85
N LEU A 172 8.24 13.82 32.60
CA LEU A 172 8.78 14.75 31.62
C LEU A 172 7.72 15.83 31.36
N SER A 173 7.81 16.93 32.12
CA SER A 173 7.19 18.20 31.78
C SER A 173 7.90 18.76 30.54
N VAL A 174 7.49 18.28 29.36
CA VAL A 174 7.92 18.88 28.08
C VAL A 174 6.97 20.03 27.77
N ILE A 175 7.10 21.14 28.50
CA ILE A 175 6.71 22.42 27.93
C ILE A 175 7.87 22.80 27.00
N SER A 176 7.84 22.27 25.77
CA SER A 176 8.69 22.80 24.71
C SER A 176 8.29 24.26 24.54
N ALA A 177 9.21 25.19 24.82
CA ALA A 177 8.98 26.59 24.50
C ALA A 177 8.63 26.64 23.02
N LEU A 178 7.42 27.14 22.69
CA LEU A 178 6.99 27.36 21.32
C LEU A 178 7.99 28.34 20.69
N ALA A 179 9.01 27.80 20.02
CA ALA A 179 9.90 28.60 19.21
C ALA A 179 9.03 29.27 18.13
N ALA A 180 9.16 30.58 17.99
CA ALA A 180 8.50 31.28 16.90
C ALA A 180 8.89 30.62 15.57
N PRO A 181 7.94 30.40 14.64
CA PRO A 181 8.28 29.83 13.34
C PRO A 181 9.35 30.68 12.65
N LYS A 182 10.29 30.02 11.94
CA LYS A 182 11.37 30.70 11.18
C LYS A 182 10.85 31.55 10.00
N TYR A 183 9.54 31.60 9.79
CA TYR A 183 8.84 32.31 8.74
C TYR A 183 7.57 32.93 9.32
N ASP A 184 7.16 34.08 8.81
CA ASP A 184 5.93 34.72 9.25
C ASP A 184 4.71 33.97 8.67
N LEU A 185 3.92 33.35 9.54
CA LEU A 185 2.68 32.68 9.17
C LEU A 185 1.60 33.64 8.65
N GLY A 186 1.65 34.93 9.01
CA GLY A 186 0.73 35.96 8.54
C GLY A 186 1.06 36.50 7.14
N SER A 187 2.30 36.33 6.66
CA SER A 187 2.77 36.81 5.35
C SER A 187 3.52 35.75 4.55
N PHE A 188 3.25 34.47 4.82
CA PHE A 188 3.93 33.34 4.20
C PHE A 188 3.68 33.25 2.68
N SER A 189 4.73 32.98 1.91
CA SER A 189 4.63 32.64 0.49
C SER A 189 5.67 31.60 0.10
N PHE A 190 5.25 30.60 -0.68
CA PHE A 190 6.18 29.63 -1.27
C PHE A 190 6.94 30.26 -2.45
N GLN A 191 8.12 29.72 -2.75
CA GLN A 191 8.79 30.02 -4.01
C GLN A 191 7.95 29.48 -5.20
N PRO A 192 7.94 30.19 -6.35
CA PRO A 192 7.24 29.72 -7.54
C PRO A 192 7.76 28.35 -8.02
N ILE A 193 6.84 27.50 -8.51
CA ILE A 193 7.15 26.19 -9.11
C ILE A 193 6.21 25.91 -10.29
N GLN A 194 6.61 25.01 -11.19
CA GLN A 194 5.77 24.51 -12.28
C GLN A 194 5.36 23.06 -12.03
N GLU A 195 4.15 22.69 -12.41
CA GLU A 195 3.58 21.35 -12.25
C GLU A 195 4.43 20.28 -12.96
N SER A 196 4.98 20.62 -14.12
CA SER A 196 5.84 19.71 -14.90
C SER A 196 7.14 19.34 -14.19
N ILE A 197 7.66 20.23 -13.34
CA ILE A 197 8.86 19.97 -12.53
C ILE A 197 8.53 18.89 -11.49
N VAL A 198 7.40 19.03 -10.79
CA VAL A 198 6.95 18.08 -9.78
C VAL A 198 6.71 16.69 -10.39
N SER A 199 6.04 16.62 -11.56
CA SER A 199 5.82 15.37 -12.29
C SER A 199 7.14 14.69 -12.69
N ARG A 200 8.11 15.45 -13.22
CA ARG A 200 9.43 14.94 -13.60
C ARG A 200 10.22 14.44 -12.39
N GLU A 201 10.18 15.15 -11.26
CA GLU A 201 10.89 14.73 -10.05
C GLU A 201 10.40 13.37 -9.54
N MET A 202 9.08 13.19 -9.41
CA MET A 202 8.51 11.92 -8.97
C MET A 202 8.81 10.79 -9.97
N THR A 203 8.58 11.05 -11.26
CA THR A 203 8.75 10.05 -12.32
C THR A 203 10.20 9.60 -12.44
N ARG A 204 11.15 10.55 -12.44
CA ARG A 204 12.58 10.24 -12.56
C ARG A 204 13.05 9.37 -11.40
N ARG A 205 12.68 9.71 -10.17
CA ARG A 205 13.07 8.96 -8.96
C ARG A 205 12.45 7.57 -8.96
N TYR A 206 11.15 7.46 -9.19
CA TYR A 206 10.46 6.16 -9.20
C TYR A 206 10.99 5.25 -10.32
N MET A 207 11.26 5.78 -11.52
CA MET A 207 11.86 5.01 -12.61
C MET A 207 13.29 4.57 -12.29
N THR A 208 14.08 5.42 -11.63
CA THR A 208 15.42 5.06 -11.16
C THR A 208 15.35 3.92 -10.14
N ASP A 209 14.39 3.98 -9.21
CA ASP A 209 14.15 2.90 -8.25
C ASP A 209 13.74 1.60 -8.96
N MET A 210 12.81 1.67 -9.93
CA MET A 210 12.38 0.50 -10.71
C MET A 210 13.55 -0.15 -11.46
N ILE A 211 14.42 0.64 -12.09
CA ILE A 211 15.62 0.14 -12.77
C ILE A 211 16.57 -0.51 -11.75
N SER A 212 16.82 0.17 -10.64
CA SER A 212 17.80 -0.26 -9.64
C SER A 212 17.38 -1.54 -8.92
N TYR A 213 16.08 -1.71 -8.69
CA TYR A 213 15.53 -2.85 -7.95
C TYR A 213 14.92 -3.94 -8.85
N ALA A 214 14.96 -3.81 -10.18
CA ALA A 214 14.53 -4.89 -11.09
C ALA A 214 15.35 -6.18 -10.88
N ASP A 215 16.60 -6.05 -10.43
CA ASP A 215 17.45 -7.13 -9.91
C ASP A 215 18.01 -6.69 -8.54
N THR A 216 17.49 -7.29 -7.47
CA THR A 216 17.78 -6.92 -6.07
C THR A 216 18.31 -8.10 -5.25
N ASP A 217 18.92 -7.82 -4.10
CA ASP A 217 19.38 -8.88 -3.20
C ASP A 217 18.20 -9.56 -2.50
N VAL A 218 17.28 -8.75 -1.94
CA VAL A 218 16.12 -9.24 -1.19
C VAL A 218 14.85 -8.54 -1.62
N VAL A 219 13.77 -9.32 -1.73
CA VAL A 219 12.39 -8.83 -1.79
C VAL A 219 11.63 -9.28 -0.54
N VAL A 220 11.04 -8.35 0.19
CA VAL A 220 10.11 -8.62 1.30
C VAL A 220 8.69 -8.33 0.83
N ILE A 221 7.82 -9.35 0.82
CA ILE A 221 6.42 -9.22 0.42
C ILE A 221 5.56 -8.99 1.67
N GLY A 222 4.86 -7.85 1.71
CA GLY A 222 4.04 -7.41 2.82
C GLY A 222 4.85 -6.59 3.84
N ALA A 223 4.43 -5.35 4.08
CA ALA A 223 5.01 -4.42 5.05
C ALA A 223 4.22 -4.44 6.38
N GLY A 224 3.81 -5.62 6.84
CA GLY A 224 3.24 -5.81 8.18
C GLY A 224 4.32 -5.80 9.28
N SER A 225 3.94 -6.01 10.55
CA SER A 225 4.91 -6.02 11.67
C SER A 225 6.07 -6.99 11.47
N ALA A 226 5.82 -8.21 10.95
CA ALA A 226 6.88 -9.18 10.67
C ALA A 226 7.77 -8.77 9.49
N GLY A 227 7.18 -8.31 8.38
CA GLY A 227 7.92 -7.84 7.20
C GLY A 227 8.77 -6.60 7.49
N LEU A 228 8.22 -5.62 8.22
CA LEU A 228 8.95 -4.44 8.67
C LEU A 228 10.10 -4.81 9.62
N SER A 229 9.88 -5.74 10.55
CA SER A 229 10.94 -6.22 11.47
C SER A 229 12.03 -6.96 10.72
N CYS A 230 11.67 -7.79 9.74
CA CYS A 230 12.61 -8.47 8.85
C CYS A 230 13.45 -7.47 8.04
N ALA A 231 12.79 -6.55 7.33
CA ALA A 231 13.46 -5.54 6.52
C ALA A 231 14.36 -4.63 7.36
N TYR A 232 13.91 -4.24 8.56
CA TYR A 232 14.71 -3.47 9.51
C TYR A 232 15.92 -4.25 10.02
N GLU A 233 15.83 -5.55 10.21
CA GLU A 233 16.99 -6.33 10.65
C GLU A 233 17.98 -6.57 9.49
N ILE A 234 17.51 -6.92 8.29
CA ILE A 234 18.36 -7.14 7.10
C ILE A 234 19.13 -5.87 6.74
N SER A 235 18.43 -4.73 6.67
CA SER A 235 19.03 -3.47 6.18
C SER A 235 20.06 -2.86 7.14
N LYS A 236 20.32 -3.48 8.29
CA LYS A 236 21.45 -3.12 9.16
C LYS A 236 22.79 -3.42 8.46
N ASP A 237 22.81 -4.39 7.54
CA ASP A 237 23.90 -4.54 6.58
C ASP A 237 23.66 -3.57 5.40
N PRO A 238 24.42 -2.47 5.29
CA PRO A 238 24.21 -1.47 4.24
C PRO A 238 24.55 -1.99 2.83
N SER A 239 25.22 -3.15 2.72
CA SER A 239 25.60 -3.75 1.44
C SER A 239 24.49 -4.60 0.81
N VAL A 240 23.38 -4.83 1.52
CA VAL A 240 22.24 -5.62 1.04
C VAL A 240 21.12 -4.67 0.60
N ARG A 241 20.71 -4.76 -0.67
CA ARG A 241 19.55 -4.02 -1.19
C ARG A 241 18.24 -4.72 -0.84
N VAL A 242 17.32 -3.98 -0.23
CA VAL A 242 16.04 -4.52 0.26
C VAL A 242 14.88 -3.80 -0.43
N ALA A 243 14.19 -4.50 -1.33
CA ALA A 243 12.90 -4.06 -1.86
C ALA A 243 11.78 -4.58 -0.95
N ILE A 244 10.82 -3.71 -0.62
CA ILE A 244 9.61 -4.08 0.12
C ILE A 244 8.43 -3.86 -0.82
N VAL A 245 7.68 -4.91 -1.10
CA VAL A 245 6.48 -4.88 -1.94
C VAL A 245 5.26 -4.92 -1.03
N GLU A 246 4.47 -3.85 -1.03
CA GLU A 246 3.27 -3.71 -0.20
C GLU A 246 2.09 -3.31 -1.08
N GLN A 247 1.05 -4.13 -1.07
CA GLN A 247 -0.12 -3.89 -1.90
C GLN A 247 -0.97 -2.71 -1.45
N SER A 248 -1.00 -2.43 -0.15
CA SER A 248 -1.77 -1.32 0.39
C SER A 248 -1.04 -0.03 0.09
N VAL A 249 -1.81 1.05 -0.03
CA VAL A 249 -1.21 2.40 -0.05
C VAL A 249 -0.49 2.65 1.27
N SER A 250 -1.08 2.23 2.40
CA SER A 250 -0.49 2.35 3.72
C SER A 250 0.22 1.06 4.14
N PRO A 251 1.54 1.08 4.39
CA PRO A 251 2.23 -0.04 5.03
C PRO A 251 1.81 -0.17 6.50
N GLY A 252 2.31 -1.20 7.19
CA GLY A 252 2.05 -1.49 8.60
C GLY A 252 1.12 -2.69 8.82
N GLY A 253 0.37 -3.10 7.80
CA GLY A 253 -0.57 -4.22 7.87
C GLY A 253 -1.53 -4.09 9.06
N GLY A 254 -1.68 -5.17 9.84
CA GLY A 254 -2.55 -5.19 11.02
C GLY A 254 -1.99 -4.47 12.26
N ALA A 255 -0.76 -3.91 12.21
CA ALA A 255 -0.08 -3.35 13.39
C ALA A 255 -0.43 -1.88 13.67
N TRP A 256 -1.53 -1.37 13.13
CA TRP A 256 -2.05 -0.03 13.44
C TRP A 256 -2.91 -0.01 14.71
N LEU A 257 -3.46 -1.16 15.10
CA LEU A 257 -4.37 -1.33 16.22
C LEU A 257 -3.99 -2.57 17.05
N GLY A 258 -4.49 -2.62 18.28
CA GLY A 258 -4.59 -3.84 19.06
C GLY A 258 -5.86 -4.63 18.70
N GLY A 259 -6.36 -5.42 19.65
CA GLY A 259 -7.57 -6.20 19.47
C GLY A 259 -8.84 -5.34 19.41
N GLN A 260 -9.81 -5.74 18.59
CA GLN A 260 -11.17 -5.16 18.58
C GLN A 260 -11.19 -3.63 18.39
N LEU A 261 -10.30 -3.10 17.56
CA LEU A 261 -10.12 -1.66 17.31
C LEU A 261 -9.56 -0.85 18.50
N PHE A 262 -9.14 -1.48 19.59
CA PHE A 262 -8.40 -0.81 20.65
C PHE A 262 -6.97 -0.48 20.22
N SER A 263 -6.30 0.37 21.00
CA SER A 263 -5.00 0.95 20.60
C SER A 263 -3.79 0.18 21.09
N ALA A 264 -3.82 -0.34 22.32
CA ALA A 264 -2.65 -0.86 23.02
C ALA A 264 -2.05 -2.08 22.30
N MET A 265 -0.72 -2.13 22.21
CA MET A 265 0.02 -3.24 21.63
C MET A 265 0.75 -3.99 22.74
N VAL A 266 0.29 -5.22 23.01
CA VAL A 266 0.89 -6.11 24.01
C VAL A 266 2.02 -6.91 23.36
N VAL A 267 3.15 -6.97 24.03
CA VAL A 267 4.37 -7.65 23.56
C VAL A 267 4.94 -8.49 24.70
N ARG A 268 4.90 -9.83 24.56
CA ARG A 268 5.48 -10.74 25.56
C ARG A 268 7.01 -10.67 25.58
N LYS A 269 7.61 -10.80 26.77
CA LYS A 269 9.07 -10.87 26.92
C LYS A 269 9.60 -12.20 26.32
N PRO A 270 10.80 -12.22 25.71
CA PRO A 270 11.81 -11.15 25.69
C PRO A 270 11.69 -10.15 24.52
N ALA A 271 10.60 -10.09 23.76
CA ALA A 271 10.52 -9.22 22.57
C ALA A 271 10.60 -7.71 22.85
N HIS A 272 10.44 -7.27 24.11
CA HIS A 272 10.72 -5.89 24.53
C HIS A 272 12.14 -5.40 24.21
N LEU A 273 13.14 -6.29 24.12
CA LEU A 273 14.52 -5.91 23.76
C LEU A 273 14.60 -5.31 22.36
N PHE A 274 13.71 -5.73 21.45
CA PHE A 274 13.61 -5.13 20.13
C PHE A 274 12.94 -3.74 20.17
N LEU A 275 12.01 -3.53 21.11
CA LEU A 275 11.45 -2.20 21.36
C LEU A 275 12.50 -1.25 21.92
N ASP A 276 13.39 -1.74 22.80
CA ASP A 276 14.53 -0.97 23.33
C ASP A 276 15.45 -0.51 22.19
N GLU A 277 15.79 -1.42 21.27
CA GLU A 277 16.59 -1.09 20.09
C GLU A 277 15.93 0.00 19.22
N LEU A 278 14.61 -0.09 19.05
CA LEU A 278 13.81 0.89 18.32
C LEU A 278 13.49 2.16 19.13
N VAL A 279 13.88 2.21 20.40
CA VAL A 279 13.55 3.28 21.37
C VAL A 279 12.05 3.57 21.37
N VAL A 280 11.23 2.51 21.33
CA VAL A 280 9.77 2.60 21.45
C VAL A 280 9.39 2.46 22.92
N PRO A 281 8.85 3.50 23.57
CA PRO A 281 8.49 3.43 24.98
C PRO A 281 7.32 2.47 25.20
N TYR A 282 7.35 1.77 26.33
CA TYR A 282 6.32 0.85 26.77
C TYR A 282 6.15 0.91 28.29
N ASP A 283 4.98 0.51 28.76
CA ASP A 283 4.72 0.23 30.17
C ASP A 283 5.10 -1.22 30.46
N GLU A 284 5.96 -1.44 31.45
CA GLU A 284 6.43 -2.77 31.81
C GLU A 284 5.47 -3.50 32.76
N ALA A 285 5.18 -4.77 32.46
CA ALA A 285 4.55 -5.74 33.35
C ALA A 285 5.49 -6.94 33.56
N ASP A 286 5.08 -7.94 34.35
CA ASP A 286 5.95 -9.04 34.75
C ASP A 286 6.49 -9.84 33.53
N SER A 287 5.59 -10.42 32.74
CA SER A 287 5.93 -11.30 31.61
C SER A 287 5.73 -10.68 30.23
N TYR A 288 5.29 -9.42 30.17
CA TYR A 288 5.01 -8.68 28.94
C TYR A 288 5.22 -7.18 29.14
N VAL A 289 5.19 -6.43 28.05
CA VAL A 289 5.18 -4.97 28.03
C VAL A 289 4.03 -4.48 27.16
N VAL A 290 3.63 -3.23 27.34
CA VAL A 290 2.52 -2.62 26.60
C VAL A 290 2.97 -1.32 25.97
N VAL A 291 3.02 -1.29 24.63
CA VAL A 291 3.19 -0.04 23.89
C VAL A 291 1.84 0.69 23.88
N ARG A 292 1.84 1.96 24.29
CA ARG A 292 0.61 2.78 24.45
C ARG A 292 -0.34 2.72 23.25
N HIS A 293 0.22 2.62 22.05
CA HIS A 293 -0.53 2.50 20.81
C HIS A 293 0.28 1.70 19.79
N ALA A 294 -0.34 0.72 19.13
CA ALA A 294 0.27 -0.07 18.06
C ALA A 294 0.91 0.79 16.95
N ALA A 295 0.23 1.87 16.54
CA ALA A 295 0.74 2.89 15.64
C ALA A 295 2.09 3.50 16.07
N LEU A 296 2.40 3.60 17.38
CA LEU A 296 3.69 4.12 17.84
C LEU A 296 4.85 3.19 17.45
N PHE A 297 4.70 1.88 17.65
CA PHE A 297 5.67 0.91 17.17
C PHE A 297 5.79 0.98 15.64
N THR A 298 4.65 0.88 14.94
CA THR A 298 4.61 0.76 13.47
C THR A 298 5.17 1.99 12.78
N SER A 299 4.82 3.20 13.22
CA SER A 299 5.37 4.44 12.64
C SER A 299 6.85 4.61 12.95
N THR A 300 7.31 4.22 14.15
CA THR A 300 8.73 4.33 14.55
C THR A 300 9.61 3.40 13.70
N ILE A 301 9.26 2.11 13.61
CA ILE A 301 10.03 1.16 12.80
C ILE A 301 10.01 1.54 11.33
N LEU A 302 8.85 1.96 10.80
CA LEU A 302 8.72 2.39 9.41
C LEU A 302 9.61 3.59 9.12
N SER A 303 9.59 4.62 9.98
CA SER A 303 10.40 5.83 9.82
C SER A 303 11.90 5.51 9.82
N ARG A 304 12.37 4.68 10.75
CA ARG A 304 13.78 4.27 10.81
C ARG A 304 14.19 3.43 9.60
N LEU A 305 13.30 2.56 9.12
CA LEU A 305 13.56 1.68 8.00
C LEU A 305 13.65 2.45 6.67
N ILE A 306 12.68 3.31 6.36
CA ILE A 306 12.66 4.05 5.08
C ILE A 306 13.69 5.18 5.01
N ALA A 307 14.32 5.54 6.13
CA ALA A 307 15.46 6.45 6.17
C ALA A 307 16.75 5.79 5.67
N ARG A 308 16.79 4.45 5.53
CA ARG A 308 18.00 3.74 5.11
C ARG A 308 18.19 3.80 3.59
N PRO A 309 19.40 4.10 3.09
CA PRO A 309 19.65 4.29 1.66
C PRO A 309 19.56 2.99 0.83
N ASN A 310 19.70 1.83 1.47
CA ASN A 310 19.63 0.51 0.85
C ASN A 310 18.23 -0.13 0.89
N VAL A 311 17.20 0.65 1.26
CA VAL A 311 15.82 0.18 1.38
C VAL A 311 14.94 0.95 0.41
N LYS A 312 14.07 0.22 -0.31
CA LYS A 312 13.02 0.83 -1.12
C LYS A 312 11.66 0.22 -0.79
N LEU A 313 10.71 1.07 -0.44
CA LEU A 313 9.31 0.70 -0.30
C LEU A 313 8.55 0.96 -1.61
N PHE A 314 7.99 -0.10 -2.17
CA PHE A 314 7.04 -0.10 -3.28
C PHE A 314 5.65 -0.43 -2.71
N ASN A 315 5.01 0.58 -2.13
CA ASN A 315 3.62 0.49 -1.69
C ASN A 315 2.65 0.69 -2.86
N ALA A 316 1.38 0.28 -2.69
CA ALA A 316 0.40 0.15 -3.77
C ALA A 316 0.78 -0.84 -4.89
N VAL A 317 1.71 -1.77 -4.61
CA VAL A 317 2.20 -2.79 -5.54
C VAL A 317 1.96 -4.17 -4.92
N ALA A 318 1.23 -5.04 -5.61
CA ALA A 318 1.00 -6.41 -5.17
C ALA A 318 1.99 -7.35 -5.84
N ALA A 319 2.41 -8.39 -5.11
CA ALA A 319 3.04 -9.58 -5.70
C ALA A 319 1.93 -10.56 -6.09
N GLU A 320 1.72 -10.76 -7.39
CA GLU A 320 0.67 -11.63 -7.93
C GLU A 320 1.14 -13.08 -8.11
N ASP A 321 2.44 -13.26 -8.36
CA ASP A 321 3.07 -14.54 -8.62
C ASP A 321 4.56 -14.52 -8.21
N LEU A 322 5.23 -15.67 -8.34
CA LEU A 322 6.64 -15.89 -8.06
C LEU A 322 7.40 -16.16 -9.36
N ILE A 323 8.64 -15.69 -9.45
CA ILE A 323 9.57 -16.15 -10.48
C ILE A 323 10.19 -17.45 -9.96
N VAL A 324 10.01 -18.56 -10.68
CA VAL A 324 10.58 -19.87 -10.31
C VAL A 324 11.44 -20.39 -11.44
N LYS A 325 12.72 -20.64 -11.15
CA LYS A 325 13.71 -21.19 -12.08
C LYS A 325 14.31 -22.45 -11.44
N GLU A 326 14.24 -23.59 -12.13
CA GLU A 326 14.86 -24.86 -11.68
C GLU A 326 14.47 -25.27 -10.24
N GLY A 327 13.20 -25.07 -9.86
CA GLY A 327 12.71 -25.40 -8.52
C GLY A 327 13.15 -24.44 -7.41
N ARG A 328 13.76 -23.30 -7.76
CA ARG A 328 14.12 -22.21 -6.84
C ARG A 328 13.28 -20.97 -7.11
N VAL A 329 12.76 -20.35 -6.06
CA VAL A 329 12.17 -19.01 -6.14
C VAL A 329 13.28 -17.98 -6.35
N ALA A 330 13.17 -17.19 -7.41
CA ALA A 330 14.20 -16.27 -7.89
C ALA A 330 13.69 -14.83 -8.06
N GLY A 331 12.53 -14.51 -7.47
CA GLY A 331 11.92 -13.18 -7.57
C GLY A 331 10.41 -13.21 -7.48
N VAL A 332 9.79 -12.08 -7.80
CA VAL A 332 8.34 -11.86 -7.72
C VAL A 332 7.81 -11.26 -9.01
N VAL A 333 6.55 -11.59 -9.31
CA VAL A 333 5.77 -10.97 -10.37
C VAL A 333 4.88 -9.93 -9.72
N THR A 334 4.99 -8.68 -10.17
CA THR A 334 4.39 -7.52 -9.50
C THR A 334 3.44 -6.77 -10.40
N ASN A 335 2.39 -6.22 -9.83
CA ASN A 335 1.55 -5.25 -10.52
C ASN A 335 1.08 -4.16 -9.54
N TRP A 336 0.50 -3.08 -10.06
CA TRP A 336 -0.24 -2.17 -9.20
C TRP A 336 -1.37 -2.95 -8.52
N ALA A 337 -1.54 -2.78 -7.22
CA ALA A 337 -2.51 -3.59 -6.47
C ALA A 337 -3.95 -3.44 -7.00
N LEU A 338 -4.31 -2.26 -7.51
CA LEU A 338 -5.60 -2.02 -8.16
C LEU A 338 -5.74 -2.82 -9.47
N VAL A 339 -4.66 -2.99 -10.25
CA VAL A 339 -4.69 -3.85 -11.43
C VAL A 339 -4.93 -5.30 -11.01
N SER A 340 -4.23 -5.77 -9.98
CA SER A 340 -4.38 -7.12 -9.42
C SER A 340 -5.79 -7.46 -8.96
N MET A 341 -6.52 -6.47 -8.43
CA MET A 341 -7.91 -6.65 -7.97
C MET A 341 -8.93 -6.56 -9.11
N ASN A 342 -8.52 -6.25 -10.33
CA ASN A 342 -9.42 -5.86 -11.42
C ASN A 342 -9.15 -6.56 -12.76
N HIS A 343 -8.40 -7.67 -12.76
CA HIS A 343 -8.10 -8.48 -13.96
C HIS A 343 -9.34 -8.95 -14.73
N ASP A 344 -10.49 -9.10 -14.08
CA ASP A 344 -11.76 -9.52 -14.67
C ASP A 344 -12.63 -8.37 -15.19
N THR A 345 -12.24 -7.12 -14.91
CA THR A 345 -13.05 -5.93 -15.23
C THR A 345 -12.50 -5.08 -16.38
N GLN A 346 -11.33 -5.43 -16.92
CA GLN A 346 -10.65 -4.72 -18.01
C GLN A 346 -10.05 -5.73 -19.00
N SER A 347 -9.51 -5.25 -20.12
CA SER A 347 -8.60 -6.08 -20.94
C SER A 347 -7.38 -6.51 -20.12
N CYS A 348 -6.73 -7.60 -20.53
CA CYS A 348 -5.55 -8.11 -19.84
C CYS A 348 -4.48 -7.02 -19.66
N MET A 349 -3.95 -6.91 -18.45
CA MET A 349 -2.90 -5.98 -18.06
C MET A 349 -1.75 -6.77 -17.48
N ASP A 350 -0.78 -7.10 -18.33
CA ASP A 350 0.35 -7.92 -17.93
C ASP A 350 1.11 -7.33 -16.73
N PRO A 351 1.63 -8.20 -15.85
CA PRO A 351 2.43 -7.76 -14.72
C PRO A 351 3.85 -7.36 -15.14
N ASN A 352 4.57 -6.74 -14.21
CA ASN A 352 6.01 -6.54 -14.26
C ASN A 352 6.74 -7.58 -13.40
N VAL A 353 8.08 -7.57 -13.40
CA VAL A 353 8.90 -8.57 -12.70
C VAL A 353 10.02 -7.92 -11.90
N MET A 354 10.41 -8.57 -10.80
CA MET A 354 11.55 -8.21 -9.97
C MET A 354 12.31 -9.48 -9.59
N GLU A 355 13.55 -9.61 -10.08
CA GLU A 355 14.45 -10.71 -9.72
C GLU A 355 15.06 -10.47 -8.33
N ALA A 356 15.21 -11.55 -7.57
CA ALA A 356 15.73 -11.50 -6.21
C ALA A 356 16.57 -12.74 -5.89
N LYS A 357 17.68 -12.55 -5.16
CA LYS A 357 18.47 -13.68 -4.64
C LYS A 357 17.70 -14.46 -3.57
N VAL A 358 16.95 -13.74 -2.73
CA VAL A 358 16.09 -14.29 -1.67
C VAL A 358 14.77 -13.51 -1.61
N VAL A 359 13.66 -14.22 -1.55
CA VAL A 359 12.32 -13.67 -1.27
C VAL A 359 11.94 -13.98 0.17
N VAL A 360 11.41 -12.99 0.89
CA VAL A 360 10.81 -13.16 2.21
C VAL A 360 9.32 -12.85 2.11
N SER A 361 8.47 -13.85 2.31
CA SER A 361 7.02 -13.70 2.33
C SER A 361 6.52 -13.45 3.74
N SER A 362 5.82 -12.33 3.92
CA SER A 362 5.22 -11.90 5.17
C SER A 362 3.80 -11.38 4.95
N CYS A 363 3.04 -12.07 4.10
CA CYS A 363 1.71 -11.67 3.63
C CYS A 363 0.59 -11.83 4.68
N GLY A 364 0.93 -12.16 5.93
CA GLY A 364 -0.03 -12.41 6.99
C GLY A 364 -1.00 -13.54 6.65
N HIS A 365 -2.20 -13.49 7.21
CA HIS A 365 -3.25 -14.51 7.01
C HIS A 365 -4.61 -13.91 6.62
N ASP A 366 -4.77 -12.59 6.72
CA ASP A 366 -6.05 -11.90 6.56
C ASP A 366 -6.20 -11.25 5.18
N GLY A 367 -7.45 -11.01 4.79
CA GLY A 367 -7.79 -10.25 3.59
C GLY A 367 -7.60 -11.01 2.27
N PRO A 368 -7.92 -10.37 1.13
CA PRO A 368 -7.90 -11.02 -0.18
C PRO A 368 -6.51 -11.48 -0.63
N PHE A 369 -5.45 -10.90 -0.06
CA PHE A 369 -4.06 -11.25 -0.34
C PHE A 369 -3.34 -11.87 0.87
N GLY A 370 -4.10 -12.29 1.88
CA GLY A 370 -3.55 -13.02 3.01
C GLY A 370 -2.92 -14.32 2.54
N ALA A 371 -1.67 -14.56 2.96
CA ALA A 371 -0.93 -15.78 2.67
C ALA A 371 -0.72 -16.08 1.17
N THR A 372 -0.59 -15.03 0.34
CA THR A 372 -0.37 -15.17 -1.10
C THR A 372 0.82 -16.05 -1.44
N GLY A 373 1.94 -15.91 -0.72
CA GLY A 373 3.17 -16.65 -1.03
C GLY A 373 2.99 -18.15 -0.85
N VAL A 374 2.52 -18.59 0.32
CA VAL A 374 2.33 -20.03 0.60
C VAL A 374 1.19 -20.64 -0.20
N LYS A 375 0.11 -19.89 -0.44
CA LYS A 375 -0.99 -20.34 -1.33
C LYS A 375 -0.48 -20.52 -2.76
N ARG A 376 0.40 -19.62 -3.23
CA ARG A 376 0.98 -19.74 -4.57
C ARG A 376 1.93 -20.93 -4.67
N LEU A 377 2.81 -21.14 -3.70
CA LEU A 377 3.69 -22.32 -3.65
C LEU A 377 2.90 -23.63 -3.78
N LYS A 378 1.77 -23.74 -3.08
CA LYS A 378 0.85 -24.90 -3.23
C LYS A 378 0.25 -24.97 -4.63
N GLY A 379 -0.22 -23.84 -5.16
CA GLY A 379 -0.84 -23.76 -6.48
C GLY A 379 0.08 -24.18 -7.63
N ILE A 380 1.40 -24.02 -7.47
CA ILE A 380 2.41 -24.45 -8.46
C ILE A 380 3.08 -25.79 -8.10
N GLY A 381 2.63 -26.47 -7.05
CA GLY A 381 3.13 -27.79 -6.66
C GLY A 381 4.53 -27.81 -6.04
N MET A 382 5.02 -26.68 -5.51
CA MET A 382 6.29 -26.63 -4.77
C MET A 382 6.15 -27.05 -3.30
N ILE A 383 4.92 -27.07 -2.77
CA ILE A 383 4.57 -27.65 -1.48
C ILE A 383 3.26 -28.42 -1.61
N ASP A 384 3.08 -29.45 -0.77
CA ASP A 384 1.94 -30.36 -0.89
C ASP A 384 0.64 -29.79 -0.28
N SER A 385 0.75 -29.01 0.79
CA SER A 385 -0.42 -28.57 1.55
C SER A 385 -0.23 -27.22 2.22
N VAL A 386 -1.37 -26.56 2.46
CA VAL A 386 -1.51 -25.36 3.28
C VAL A 386 -2.72 -25.66 4.18
N PRO A 387 -2.52 -26.27 5.36
CA PRO A 387 -3.59 -26.71 6.25
C PRO A 387 -4.44 -25.55 6.79
N GLY A 388 -3.91 -24.32 6.78
CA GLY A 388 -4.58 -23.12 7.28
C GLY A 388 -4.37 -22.92 8.78
N MET A 389 -4.45 -21.68 9.25
CA MET A 389 -4.28 -21.37 10.67
C MET A 389 -5.30 -22.10 11.56
N LYS A 390 -4.87 -22.53 12.75
CA LYS A 390 -5.76 -23.13 13.75
C LYS A 390 -6.37 -22.07 14.68
N ALA A 391 -7.18 -22.54 15.63
CA ALA A 391 -7.77 -21.75 16.70
C ALA A 391 -6.71 -21.01 17.54
N LEU A 392 -7.17 -20.08 18.36
CA LEU A 392 -6.31 -19.19 19.14
C LEU A 392 -5.73 -19.91 20.38
N ASP A 393 -4.40 -19.90 20.50
CA ASP A 393 -3.65 -20.28 21.70
C ASP A 393 -2.36 -19.47 21.72
N MET A 394 -2.30 -18.40 22.52
CA MET A 394 -1.16 -17.47 22.54
C MET A 394 0.16 -18.14 22.95
N ASN A 395 0.10 -19.06 23.93
CA ASN A 395 1.31 -19.69 24.46
C ASN A 395 1.93 -20.60 23.40
N ALA A 396 1.12 -21.46 22.78
CA ALA A 396 1.60 -22.35 21.73
C ALA A 396 1.92 -21.60 20.43
N ALA A 397 1.12 -20.60 20.05
CA ALA A 397 1.24 -19.89 18.79
C ALA A 397 2.56 -19.13 18.68
N GLU A 398 2.86 -18.26 19.65
CA GLU A 398 4.00 -17.34 19.50
C GLU A 398 5.33 -18.09 19.37
N ASP A 399 5.54 -19.11 20.21
CA ASP A 399 6.72 -19.97 20.16
C ASP A 399 6.77 -20.77 18.85
N ALA A 400 5.62 -21.31 18.41
CA ALA A 400 5.54 -22.07 17.17
C ALA A 400 5.90 -21.21 15.95
N ILE A 401 5.36 -19.99 15.83
CA ILE A 401 5.63 -19.11 14.68
C ILE A 401 7.11 -18.75 14.59
N VAL A 402 7.72 -18.36 15.71
CA VAL A 402 9.16 -18.05 15.73
C VAL A 402 9.96 -19.30 15.36
N ARG A 403 9.67 -20.46 15.96
CA ARG A 403 10.37 -21.71 15.66
C ARG A 403 10.22 -22.15 14.20
N LEU A 404 9.03 -22.00 13.62
CA LEU A 404 8.69 -22.49 12.28
C LEU A 404 9.08 -21.54 11.14
N THR A 405 9.38 -20.27 11.44
CA THR A 405 9.97 -19.33 10.48
C THR A 405 11.25 -19.95 9.88
N ARG A 406 11.30 -20.11 8.56
CA ARG A 406 12.36 -20.83 7.82
C ARG A 406 12.36 -20.47 6.34
N GLU A 407 13.43 -20.86 5.64
CA GLU A 407 13.39 -21.07 4.19
C GLU A 407 12.51 -22.29 3.91
N VAL A 408 11.34 -22.07 3.32
CA VAL A 408 10.32 -23.11 3.09
C VAL A 408 10.65 -23.92 1.84
N VAL A 409 11.07 -23.22 0.79
CA VAL A 409 11.61 -23.78 -0.45
C VAL A 409 12.86 -22.99 -0.82
N PRO A 410 13.77 -23.54 -1.66
CA PRO A 410 14.96 -22.81 -2.08
C PRO A 410 14.61 -21.41 -2.61
N GLY A 411 15.19 -20.38 -2.00
CA GLY A 411 15.02 -18.98 -2.38
C GLY A 411 13.84 -18.26 -1.73
N MET A 412 12.99 -18.94 -0.94
CA MET A 412 11.83 -18.31 -0.30
C MET A 412 11.72 -18.63 1.20
N ILE A 413 11.83 -17.59 2.00
CA ILE A 413 11.62 -17.60 3.45
C ILE A 413 10.20 -17.14 3.75
N VAL A 414 9.54 -17.77 4.72
CA VAL A 414 8.21 -17.37 5.19
C VAL A 414 8.29 -16.95 6.66
N THR A 415 7.66 -15.83 6.99
CA THR A 415 7.68 -15.22 8.33
C THR A 415 6.33 -14.64 8.75
N GLY A 416 6.18 -14.35 10.04
CA GLY A 416 4.96 -13.85 10.63
C GLY A 416 3.81 -14.85 10.57
N MET A 417 2.58 -14.34 10.54
CA MET A 417 1.39 -15.20 10.56
C MET A 417 1.18 -16.05 9.29
N GLU A 418 1.86 -15.75 8.19
CA GLU A 418 1.81 -16.62 7.00
C GLU A 418 2.40 -18.02 7.30
N VAL A 419 3.29 -18.11 8.30
CA VAL A 419 3.80 -19.38 8.84
C VAL A 419 2.67 -20.25 9.43
N ALA A 420 1.67 -19.65 10.10
CA ALA A 420 0.54 -20.42 10.64
C ALA A 420 -0.27 -21.11 9.54
N GLU A 421 -0.37 -20.50 8.36
CA GLU A 421 -1.16 -21.03 7.24
C GLU A 421 -0.52 -22.28 6.65
N ILE A 422 0.80 -22.26 6.44
CA ILE A 422 1.53 -23.40 5.88
C ILE A 422 1.74 -24.53 6.89
N ASP A 423 1.94 -24.22 8.18
CA ASP A 423 2.25 -25.25 9.18
C ASP A 423 1.04 -25.66 10.04
N GLY A 424 -0.10 -25.01 9.89
CA GLY A 424 -1.29 -25.28 10.68
C GLY A 424 -1.08 -24.99 12.16
N ALA A 425 -0.38 -23.89 12.46
CA ALA A 425 -0.12 -23.44 13.82
C ALA A 425 -1.33 -22.69 14.41
N PRO A 426 -1.50 -22.68 15.75
CA PRO A 426 -2.47 -21.81 16.40
C PRO A 426 -2.17 -20.33 16.11
N ARG A 427 -3.21 -19.49 16.15
CA ARG A 427 -3.06 -18.03 16.08
C ARG A 427 -2.89 -17.43 17.48
N MET A 428 -2.26 -16.25 17.60
CA MET A 428 -2.10 -15.55 18.89
C MET A 428 -3.12 -14.43 19.13
N GLY A 429 -3.75 -13.89 18.08
CA GLY A 429 -4.66 -12.75 18.26
C GLY A 429 -3.90 -11.46 18.63
N PRO A 430 -4.34 -10.66 19.61
CA PRO A 430 -3.86 -9.29 19.82
C PRO A 430 -2.56 -9.19 20.65
N THR A 431 -1.54 -9.99 20.32
CA THR A 431 -0.16 -9.89 20.86
C THR A 431 0.84 -9.95 19.72
N PHE A 432 1.94 -9.21 19.83
CA PHE A 432 2.81 -8.89 18.68
C PHE A 432 4.25 -9.39 18.80
N GLY A 433 4.63 -9.99 19.93
CA GLY A 433 6.02 -10.42 20.19
C GLY A 433 6.52 -11.40 19.14
N ALA A 434 5.72 -12.41 18.79
CA ALA A 434 6.07 -13.36 17.74
C ALA A 434 6.31 -12.71 16.38
N MET A 435 5.57 -11.67 15.99
CA MET A 435 5.76 -11.03 14.69
C MET A 435 7.12 -10.33 14.60
N MET A 436 7.52 -9.65 15.68
CA MET A 436 8.82 -8.99 15.77
C MET A 436 9.95 -10.00 15.66
N ILE A 437 9.93 -11.03 16.50
CA ILE A 437 11.01 -12.02 16.58
C ILE A 437 11.04 -12.96 15.37
N SER A 438 9.88 -13.32 14.82
CA SER A 438 9.78 -14.06 13.55
C SER A 438 10.38 -13.24 12.41
N GLY A 439 10.14 -11.92 12.36
CA GLY A 439 10.78 -11.03 11.41
C GLY A 439 12.32 -11.00 11.57
N GLN A 440 12.83 -10.82 12.78
CA GLN A 440 14.27 -10.84 13.04
C GLN A 440 14.92 -12.19 12.67
N LYS A 441 14.26 -13.31 12.99
CA LYS A 441 14.75 -14.62 12.59
C LYS A 441 14.77 -14.78 11.07
N ALA A 442 13.74 -14.31 10.37
CA ALA A 442 13.69 -14.33 8.91
C ALA A 442 14.84 -13.53 8.29
N ALA A 443 15.16 -12.37 8.87
CA ALA A 443 16.31 -11.58 8.43
C ALA A 443 17.63 -12.33 8.56
N HIS A 444 17.87 -13.02 9.67
CA HIS A 444 19.10 -13.80 9.83
C HIS A 444 19.15 -15.03 8.92
N LEU A 445 18.01 -15.64 8.58
CA LEU A 445 17.93 -16.66 7.53
C LEU A 445 18.28 -16.06 6.16
N THR A 446 17.80 -14.85 5.85
CA THR A 446 18.13 -14.15 4.60
C THR A 446 19.61 -13.84 4.51
N LEU A 447 20.20 -13.27 5.57
CA LEU A 447 21.64 -12.98 5.63
C LEU A 447 22.47 -14.26 5.46
N LYS A 448 22.07 -15.36 6.11
CA LYS A 448 22.67 -16.67 5.92
C LYS A 448 22.61 -17.14 4.46
N ALA A 449 21.44 -17.06 3.82
CA ALA A 449 21.26 -17.45 2.43
C ALA A 449 22.09 -16.59 1.45
N LEU A 450 22.39 -15.35 1.83
CA LEU A 450 23.27 -14.44 1.08
C LEU A 450 24.77 -14.62 1.41
N GLY A 451 25.13 -15.54 2.31
CA GLY A 451 26.52 -15.74 2.76
C GLY A 451 27.05 -14.57 3.60
N ARG A 452 26.17 -13.84 4.30
CA ARG A 452 26.50 -12.70 5.16
C ARG A 452 26.60 -13.10 6.63
N PRO A 453 27.32 -12.32 7.47
CA PRO A 453 27.29 -12.48 8.92
C PRO A 453 25.86 -12.52 9.46
N ASN A 454 25.54 -13.51 10.29
CA ASN A 454 24.19 -13.74 10.77
C ASN A 454 24.19 -14.42 12.15
N ALA A 455 23.12 -14.20 12.92
CA ALA A 455 23.04 -14.71 14.30
C ALA A 455 22.82 -16.23 14.37
N LEU A 456 22.31 -16.86 13.31
CA LEU A 456 22.03 -18.31 13.29
C LEU A 456 23.30 -19.15 13.18
N ASP A 457 24.31 -18.64 12.49
CA ASP A 457 25.64 -19.23 12.41
C ASP A 457 26.59 -18.69 13.49
N GLY A 458 26.13 -17.77 14.34
CA GLY A 458 26.94 -17.12 15.38
C GLY A 458 28.05 -16.22 14.80
N THR A 459 27.89 -15.73 13.58
CA THR A 459 28.93 -14.98 12.84
C THR A 459 28.76 -13.46 12.92
N THR A 460 27.71 -12.96 13.58
CA THR A 460 27.55 -11.52 13.87
C THR A 460 28.69 -11.03 14.75
N GLN A 461 29.55 -10.16 14.22
CA GLN A 461 30.51 -9.44 15.05
C GLN A 461 29.73 -8.45 15.93
N ALA A 462 29.95 -8.51 17.24
CA ALA A 462 29.44 -7.53 18.18
C ALA A 462 30.23 -6.23 18.04
N GLU A 463 29.97 -5.46 16.97
CA GLU A 463 30.42 -4.07 16.90
C GLU A 463 29.31 -3.18 17.51
N PRO A 464 29.66 -2.15 18.32
CA PRO A 464 28.67 -1.31 18.96
C PRO A 464 27.84 -0.59 17.90
N LEU A 465 26.52 -0.51 18.12
CA LEU A 465 25.59 0.32 17.37
C LEU A 465 26.19 1.71 17.15
N HIS A 466 26.54 2.04 15.90
CA HIS A 466 26.93 3.39 15.51
C HIS A 466 25.71 4.31 15.76
N PRO A 467 25.79 5.31 16.65
CA PRO A 467 24.65 6.15 16.97
C PRO A 467 24.58 7.31 15.98
N GLU A 468 24.17 7.06 14.74
CA GLU A 468 23.91 8.14 13.78
C GLU A 468 22.62 7.92 12.99
N LEU A 469 21.50 8.15 13.68
CA LEU A 469 20.32 8.75 13.08
C LEU A 469 19.90 9.93 13.97
N VAL A 470 20.77 10.93 14.05
CA VAL A 470 20.35 12.27 14.45
C VAL A 470 19.50 12.80 13.30
N LEU A 471 18.19 12.85 13.52
CA LEU A 471 17.28 13.64 12.69
C LEU A 471 17.88 15.04 12.54
N ALA A 472 18.29 15.41 11.33
CA ALA A 472 18.82 16.73 11.04
C ALA A 472 17.73 17.79 11.30
N SER A 473 17.67 18.32 12.52
CA SER A 473 17.08 19.63 12.78
C SER A 473 18.09 20.67 12.29
N ALA A 474 17.74 21.37 11.22
CA ALA A 474 18.57 22.40 10.63
C ALA A 474 18.82 23.56 11.61
N ASP A 475 20.00 23.58 12.22
CA ASP A 475 20.62 24.77 12.80
C ASP A 475 21.60 25.37 11.78
N GLY A 476 21.04 26.10 10.81
CA GLY A 476 21.80 27.08 10.04
C GLY A 476 21.96 28.34 10.87
N GLY A 477 23.03 28.41 11.65
CA GLY A 477 23.45 29.58 12.42
C GLY A 477 24.72 30.21 11.82
N GLY A 478 24.53 31.31 11.10
CA GLY A 478 25.42 32.45 10.87
C GLY A 478 26.94 32.23 10.74
N GLU A 479 27.44 32.39 9.51
CA GLU A 479 28.71 33.09 9.29
C GLU A 479 28.41 34.48 8.73
N THR A 480 28.68 35.48 9.57
CA THR A 480 28.91 36.86 9.13
C THR A 480 30.37 36.93 8.67
N VAL A 481 30.60 37.45 7.46
CA VAL A 481 31.94 37.78 6.99
C VAL A 481 31.89 39.23 6.53
N ASP A 482 32.50 40.12 7.31
CA ASP A 482 32.76 41.50 6.95
C ASP A 482 33.79 41.56 5.81
N ALA A 483 33.46 42.34 4.78
CA ALA A 483 34.39 43.17 3.99
C ALA A 483 33.63 44.35 3.40
#